data_AF-A0A3E4KNG4-F1
#
_entry.id   AF-A0A3E4KNG4-F1
#
_cell.length_a   1.000
_cell.length_b   1.000
_cell.length_c   1.000
_cell.angle_alpha   90.00
_cell.angle_beta   90.00
_cell.angle_gamma   90.00
#
_symmetry.space_group_name_H-M   'P 1'
#
loop_
_entity.id
_entity.type
_entity.pdbx_description
1 polymer ?
#
loop_
_entity_poly.entity_id
_entity_poly.type
_entity_poly.pdbx_seq_one_letter_code
_entity_poly.pdbx_strand_id
1 'polypeptide(L)'
;MRKIHSLLAAACLLAASCNKEEIQSETDKAGMYHITVAVTGSSPKGSVHIYNLDGVRFRNERTGTSAASVDESFTDKAEYSTEKPVSQITVQGILYSKESAIITMQIKKDGESVFNQSKQLEAVPGIDTTVDLVYSTLK
;
A
#
# COMPACT_ATOMS: atom_id res chain seq x y z
N MET A 1 -34.21 -34.09 -64.65
CA MET A 1 -33.44 -34.26 -63.39
C MET A 1 -33.24 -32.89 -62.75
N ARG A 2 -33.87 -32.61 -61.60
CA ARG A 2 -33.68 -31.37 -60.83
C ARG A 2 -32.74 -31.68 -59.66
N LYS A 3 -31.63 -30.95 -59.53
CA LYS A 3 -30.80 -30.97 -58.32
C LYS A 3 -30.94 -29.62 -57.59
N ILE A 4 -31.52 -29.70 -56.40
CA ILE A 4 -31.72 -28.62 -55.44
C ILE A 4 -30.42 -28.51 -54.65
N HIS A 5 -29.83 -27.32 -54.53
CA HIS A 5 -28.78 -27.07 -53.55
C HIS A 5 -29.32 -26.12 -52.50
N SER A 6 -29.76 -26.73 -51.40
CA SER A 6 -29.97 -26.10 -50.10
C SER A 6 -28.67 -25.47 -49.62
N LEU A 7 -28.70 -24.22 -49.17
CA LEU A 7 -27.75 -23.76 -48.16
C LEU A 7 -28.53 -23.28 -46.95
N LEU A 8 -28.28 -23.99 -45.86
CA LEU A 8 -28.88 -23.91 -44.54
C LEU A 8 -28.27 -22.72 -43.80
N ALA A 9 -29.13 -21.82 -43.28
CA ALA A 9 -28.71 -20.74 -42.40
C ALA A 9 -28.30 -21.30 -41.03
N ALA A 10 -27.09 -20.99 -40.58
CA ALA A 10 -26.63 -21.26 -39.22
C ALA A 10 -26.41 -19.92 -38.51
N ALA A 11 -27.38 -19.52 -37.69
CA ALA A 11 -27.23 -18.40 -36.76
C ALA A 11 -26.58 -18.93 -35.48
N CYS A 12 -25.27 -18.65 -35.29
CA CYS A 12 -24.60 -18.89 -34.02
C CYS A 12 -24.98 -17.77 -33.03
N LEU A 13 -25.92 -18.06 -32.13
CA LEU A 13 -26.11 -17.28 -30.92
C LEU A 13 -24.95 -17.60 -29.95
N LEU A 14 -23.98 -16.70 -29.87
CA LEU A 14 -22.99 -16.73 -28.79
C LEU A 14 -23.67 -16.23 -27.51
N ALA A 15 -24.09 -17.17 -26.66
CA ALA A 15 -24.34 -16.85 -25.26
C ALA A 15 -22.98 -16.58 -24.59
N ALA A 16 -22.60 -15.30 -24.52
CA ALA A 16 -21.58 -14.86 -23.59
C ALA A 16 -22.14 -15.09 -22.17
N SER A 17 -21.83 -16.25 -21.60
CA SER A 17 -22.08 -16.53 -20.19
C SER A 17 -21.26 -15.51 -19.40
N CYS A 18 -21.94 -14.47 -18.92
CA CYS A 18 -21.45 -13.53 -17.94
C CYS A 18 -21.16 -14.28 -16.64
N ASN A 19 -20.00 -14.93 -16.55
CA ASN A 19 -19.39 -15.17 -15.26
C ASN A 19 -18.97 -13.78 -14.77
N LYS A 20 -19.87 -13.10 -14.05
CA LYS A 20 -19.45 -12.18 -13.01
C LYS A 20 -18.79 -13.06 -11.94
N GLU A 21 -17.51 -13.36 -12.13
CA GLU A 21 -16.65 -13.50 -10.96
C GLU A 21 -16.74 -12.16 -10.25
N GLU A 22 -17.58 -12.11 -9.22
CA GLU A 22 -17.53 -11.08 -8.23
C GLU A 22 -16.14 -11.22 -7.59
N ILE A 23 -15.19 -10.45 -8.13
CA ILE A 23 -13.88 -10.26 -7.53
C ILE A 23 -14.18 -9.68 -6.16
N GLN A 24 -14.25 -10.54 -5.14
CA GLN A 24 -14.17 -10.11 -3.76
C GLN A 24 -12.94 -9.24 -3.69
N SER A 25 -13.11 -7.95 -3.42
CA SER A 25 -12.00 -7.02 -3.34
C SER A 25 -10.96 -7.60 -2.37
N GLU A 26 -9.77 -7.90 -2.86
CA GLU A 26 -8.70 -8.53 -2.08
C GLU A 26 -8.31 -7.74 -0.82
N THR A 27 -8.80 -6.51 -0.71
CA THR A 27 -8.76 -5.65 0.47
C THR A 27 -9.40 -6.25 1.72
N ASP A 28 -10.31 -7.22 1.63
CA ASP A 28 -10.99 -7.78 2.81
C ASP A 28 -10.29 -9.02 3.42
N LYS A 29 -9.31 -9.65 2.73
CA LYS A 29 -8.57 -10.81 3.28
C LYS A 29 -7.36 -10.36 4.09
N ALA A 30 -7.05 -11.04 5.19
CA ALA A 30 -5.81 -10.77 5.93
C ALA A 30 -4.58 -11.12 5.08
N GLY A 31 -3.52 -10.31 5.15
CA GLY A 31 -2.28 -10.50 4.38
C GLY A 31 -1.03 -10.04 5.14
N MET A 32 0.13 -10.54 4.73
CA MET A 32 1.43 -10.13 5.28
C MET A 32 1.81 -8.77 4.72
N TYR A 33 2.06 -7.78 5.58
CA TYR A 33 2.47 -6.45 5.11
C TYR A 33 3.98 -6.27 5.21
N HIS A 34 4.54 -5.59 4.20
CA HIS A 34 5.88 -5.03 4.22
C HIS A 34 5.79 -3.52 3.96
N ILE A 35 6.36 -2.73 4.87
CA ILE A 35 6.18 -1.29 4.96
C ILE A 35 7.55 -0.64 4.89
N THR A 36 7.71 0.29 3.96
CA THR A 36 8.90 1.12 3.82
C THR A 36 8.48 2.58 3.80
N VAL A 37 9.01 3.36 4.75
CA VAL A 37 8.87 4.83 4.75
C VAL A 37 10.27 5.41 4.67
N ALA A 38 10.53 6.22 3.66
CA ALA A 38 11.84 6.84 3.43
C ALA A 38 11.70 8.35 3.27
N VAL A 39 12.69 9.09 3.75
CA VAL A 39 12.80 10.54 3.59
C VAL A 39 14.12 10.90 2.90
N THR A 40 14.09 11.89 2.02
CA THR A 40 15.28 12.42 1.34
C THR A 40 15.32 13.94 1.38
N GLY A 41 16.53 14.52 1.41
CA GLY A 41 16.78 15.96 1.54
C GLY A 41 18.10 16.22 2.29
N SER A 42 18.44 17.49 2.52
CA SER A 42 19.70 17.87 3.18
C SER A 42 19.75 17.50 4.67
N SER A 43 18.63 17.58 5.38
CA SER A 43 18.52 17.22 6.81
C SER A 43 17.07 16.87 7.21
N PRO A 44 16.41 15.93 6.52
CA PRO A 44 15.04 15.56 6.84
C PRO A 44 15.00 14.76 8.15
N LYS A 45 13.87 14.87 8.87
CA LYS A 45 13.51 13.96 9.94
C LYS A 45 12.19 13.29 9.59
N GLY A 46 12.19 11.96 9.56
CA GLY A 46 10.99 11.14 9.41
C GLY A 46 10.42 10.73 10.76
N SER A 47 9.13 10.47 10.80
CA SER A 47 8.48 9.68 11.86
C SER A 47 7.48 8.73 11.25
N VAL A 48 7.32 7.56 11.86
CA VAL A 48 6.36 6.55 11.42
C VAL A 48 5.49 6.10 12.57
N HIS A 49 4.19 6.03 12.31
CA HIS A 49 3.18 5.51 13.22
C HIS A 49 2.49 4.32 12.55
N ILE A 50 2.54 3.16 13.21
CA ILE A 50 1.98 1.91 12.67
C ILE A 50 1.20 1.18 13.75
N TYR A 51 -0.04 0.81 13.45
CA TYR A 51 -0.83 -0.08 14.28
C TYR A 51 -1.76 -0.96 13.43
N ASN A 52 -2.16 -2.09 14.00
CA ASN A 52 -3.21 -2.96 13.45
C ASN A 52 -4.19 -3.37 14.55
N LEU A 53 -5.40 -3.74 14.15
CA LEU A 53 -6.46 -4.15 15.10
C LEU A 53 -6.45 -5.65 15.41
N ASP A 54 -5.61 -6.43 14.73
CA ASP A 54 -5.51 -7.89 14.90
C ASP A 54 -4.53 -8.32 16.01
N GLY A 55 -3.88 -7.36 16.69
CA GLY A 55 -2.90 -7.62 17.75
C GLY A 55 -1.59 -8.27 17.24
N VAL A 56 -1.33 -8.20 15.94
CA VAL A 56 -0.11 -8.74 15.32
C VAL A 56 1.05 -7.78 15.57
N ARG A 57 2.24 -8.29 15.88
CA ARG A 57 3.42 -7.43 16.06
C ARG A 57 4.04 -7.06 14.72
N PHE A 58 4.74 -5.94 14.71
CA PHE A 58 5.57 -5.49 13.62
C PHE A 58 7.03 -5.76 13.94
N ARG A 59 7.73 -6.47 13.07
CA ARG A 59 9.17 -6.69 13.14
C ARG A 59 9.88 -5.57 12.38
N ASN A 60 10.79 -4.87 13.04
CA ASN A 60 11.70 -3.93 12.40
C ASN A 60 12.72 -4.72 11.57
N GLU A 61 12.81 -4.46 10.27
CA GLU A 61 13.68 -5.25 9.38
C GLU A 61 15.17 -4.98 9.59
N ARG A 62 15.52 -3.80 10.10
CA ARG A 62 16.91 -3.42 10.37
C ARG A 62 17.44 -4.03 11.67
N THR A 63 16.63 -4.04 12.73
CA THR A 63 17.07 -4.49 14.06
C THR A 63 16.60 -5.89 14.42
N GLY A 64 15.58 -6.40 13.74
CA GLY A 64 14.91 -7.66 14.06
C GLY A 64 14.03 -7.61 15.31
N THR A 65 13.91 -6.46 15.98
CA THR A 65 13.05 -6.30 17.17
C THR A 65 11.60 -6.11 16.77
N SER A 66 10.69 -6.64 17.58
CA SER A 66 9.26 -6.54 17.31
C SER A 66 8.52 -5.68 18.33
N ALA A 67 7.46 -5.00 17.90
CA ALA A 67 6.61 -4.18 18.75
C ALA A 67 5.14 -4.36 18.40
N ALA A 68 4.23 -4.16 19.36
CA ALA A 68 2.78 -4.26 19.12
C ALA A 68 2.26 -3.11 18.25
N SER A 69 2.90 -1.95 18.34
CA SER A 69 2.72 -0.78 17.50
C SER A 69 4.07 -0.10 17.33
N VAL A 70 4.18 0.76 16.33
CA VAL A 70 5.38 1.54 16.05
C VAL A 70 5.05 3.02 16.18
N ASP A 71 5.88 3.74 16.91
CA ASP A 71 5.88 5.20 17.02
C ASP A 71 7.33 5.63 17.21
N GLU A 72 8.01 5.96 16.10
CA GLU A 72 9.44 6.27 16.14
C GLU A 72 9.87 7.29 15.09
N SER A 73 11.01 7.93 15.33
CA SER A 73 11.67 8.82 14.38
C SER A 73 12.83 8.14 13.66
N PHE A 74 13.11 8.57 12.43
CA PHE A 74 14.23 8.10 11.59
C PHE A 74 14.78 9.25 10.72
N THR A 75 15.96 9.07 10.11
CA THR A 75 16.62 10.10 9.28
C THR A 75 16.82 9.70 7.81
N ASP A 76 16.62 8.42 7.48
CA ASP A 76 16.75 7.89 6.11
C ASP A 76 15.52 7.05 5.80
N LYS A 77 15.42 5.87 6.41
CA LYS A 77 14.26 4.99 6.25
C LYS A 77 13.86 4.22 7.51
N ALA A 78 12.60 3.86 7.56
CA ALA A 78 12.01 2.89 8.49
C ALA A 78 11.41 1.73 7.67
N GLU A 79 11.70 0.48 8.07
CA GLU A 79 11.26 -0.73 7.38
C GLU A 79 10.69 -1.74 8.39
N TYR A 80 9.47 -2.19 8.13
CA TYR A 80 8.71 -3.05 9.01
C TYR A 80 7.96 -4.13 8.24
N SER A 81 7.84 -5.32 8.83
CA SER A 81 6.91 -6.36 8.38
C SER A 81 5.96 -6.75 9.49
N THR A 82 4.73 -7.15 9.15
CA THR A 82 3.88 -7.84 10.13
C THR A 82 4.43 -9.25 10.39
N GLU A 83 4.36 -9.75 11.64
CA GLU A 83 4.80 -11.11 11.95
C GLU A 83 3.80 -12.19 11.51
N LYS A 84 2.55 -11.80 11.26
CA LYS A 84 1.43 -12.65 10.81
C LYS A 84 0.53 -11.86 9.84
N PRO A 85 -0.39 -12.52 9.12
CA PRO A 85 -1.35 -11.82 8.27
C PRO A 85 -2.25 -10.87 9.07
N VAL A 86 -2.49 -9.69 8.53
CA VAL A 86 -3.32 -8.62 9.12
C VAL A 86 -4.42 -8.23 8.14
N SER A 87 -5.63 -8.02 8.64
CA SER A 87 -6.81 -7.54 7.92
C SER A 87 -6.92 -6.01 7.97
N GLN A 88 -6.65 -5.41 9.14
CA GLN A 88 -6.86 -3.99 9.40
C GLN A 88 -5.58 -3.33 9.91
N ILE A 89 -5.02 -2.41 9.10
CA ILE A 89 -3.77 -1.72 9.39
C ILE A 89 -3.88 -0.24 9.07
N THR A 90 -3.19 0.59 9.87
CA THR A 90 -2.91 1.98 9.55
C THR A 90 -1.41 2.23 9.60
N VAL A 91 -0.91 2.93 8.59
CA VAL A 91 0.47 3.39 8.47
C VAL A 91 0.43 4.89 8.17
N GLN A 92 1.10 5.68 8.99
CA GLN A 92 1.35 7.09 8.73
C GLN A 92 2.85 7.35 8.71
N GLY A 93 3.34 7.92 7.62
CA GLY A 93 4.69 8.49 7.54
C GLY A 93 4.60 10.01 7.58
N ILE A 94 5.41 10.65 8.42
CA ILE A 94 5.48 12.10 8.55
C ILE A 94 6.92 12.54 8.26
N LEU A 95 7.07 13.57 7.43
CA LEU A 95 8.33 14.25 7.17
C LEU A 95 8.30 15.63 7.81
N TYR A 96 9.38 15.95 8.51
CA TYR A 96 9.72 17.24 9.08
C TYR A 96 11.00 17.74 8.43
N SER A 97 11.01 18.96 7.93
CA SER A 97 12.22 19.57 7.36
C SER A 97 12.14 21.09 7.35
N LYS A 98 13.31 21.74 7.40
CA LYS A 98 13.49 23.19 7.16
C LYS A 98 13.81 23.52 5.71
N GLU A 99 14.18 22.50 4.92
CA GLU A 99 14.52 22.56 3.51
C GLU A 99 13.60 21.66 2.70
N SER A 100 13.54 21.85 1.38
CA SER A 100 12.70 21.00 0.54
C SER A 100 13.17 19.56 0.65
N ALA A 101 12.22 18.66 0.89
CA ALA A 101 12.47 17.26 1.19
C ALA A 101 11.32 16.42 0.66
N ILE A 102 11.55 15.12 0.50
CA ILE A 102 10.54 14.20 -0.03
C ILE A 102 10.34 13.06 0.96
N ILE A 103 9.09 12.71 1.20
CA ILE A 103 8.72 11.45 1.84
C ILE A 103 8.21 10.49 0.77
N THR A 104 8.63 9.23 0.85
CA THR A 104 8.10 8.13 0.04
C THR A 104 7.61 7.05 0.98
N MET A 105 6.39 6.56 0.75
CA MET A 105 5.83 5.43 1.48
C MET A 105 5.40 4.35 0.50
N GLN A 106 5.96 3.15 0.69
CA GLN A 106 5.67 1.95 -0.09
C GLN A 106 5.15 0.88 0.85
N ILE A 107 4.02 0.29 0.51
CA ILE A 107 3.40 -0.78 1.28
C ILE A 107 3.05 -1.91 0.32
N LYS A 108 3.54 -3.11 0.66
CA LYS A 108 3.20 -4.34 -0.02
C LYS A 108 2.36 -5.21 0.90
N LYS A 109 1.35 -5.88 0.33
CA LYS A 109 0.56 -6.92 0.97
C LYS A 109 0.77 -8.21 0.20
N ASP A 110 1.25 -9.26 0.86
CA ASP A 110 1.58 -10.56 0.25
C ASP A 110 2.51 -10.45 -0.98
N GLY A 111 3.40 -9.45 -0.96
CA GLY A 111 4.35 -9.17 -2.03
C GLY A 111 3.84 -8.19 -3.10
N GLU A 112 2.54 -7.91 -3.15
CA GLU A 112 1.94 -6.99 -4.11
C GLU A 112 1.85 -5.56 -3.58
N SER A 113 2.11 -4.57 -4.43
CA SER A 113 2.07 -3.16 -4.04
C SER A 113 0.63 -2.68 -3.84
N VAL A 114 0.26 -2.33 -2.61
CA VAL A 114 -1.07 -1.77 -2.26
C VAL A 114 -1.03 -0.26 -1.99
N PHE A 115 0.15 0.30 -1.76
CA PHE A 115 0.36 1.74 -1.66
C PHE A 115 1.78 2.09 -2.11
N ASN A 116 1.90 3.10 -2.97
CA ASN A 116 3.19 3.64 -3.39
C ASN A 116 2.99 5.11 -3.73
N GLN A 117 3.33 5.99 -2.79
CA GLN A 117 3.20 7.43 -2.98
C GLN A 117 4.44 8.15 -2.48
N SER A 118 4.72 9.28 -3.11
CA SER A 118 5.71 10.25 -2.65
C SER A 118 5.05 11.62 -2.52
N LYS A 119 5.50 12.41 -1.56
CA LYS A 119 5.03 13.78 -1.34
C LYS A 119 6.23 14.68 -1.07
N GLN A 120 6.29 15.78 -1.80
CA GLN A 120 7.29 16.81 -1.60
C GLN A 120 6.79 17.79 -0.53
N LEU A 121 7.68 18.10 0.41
CA LEU A 121 7.60 19.24 1.27
C LEU A 121 8.39 20.37 0.61
N GLU A 122 7.73 21.50 0.39
CA GLU A 122 8.41 22.71 -0.05
C GLU A 122 8.84 23.53 1.16
N ALA A 123 10.10 23.95 1.16
CA ALA A 123 10.64 24.78 2.23
C ALA A 123 9.90 26.12 2.30
N VAL A 124 9.53 26.51 3.52
CA VAL A 124 9.23 27.91 3.83
C VAL A 124 10.36 28.41 4.73
N PRO A 125 11.16 29.40 4.27
CA PRO A 125 12.32 29.86 5.02
C PRO A 125 11.97 30.22 6.47
N GLY A 126 12.67 29.59 7.42
CA GLY A 126 12.51 29.87 8.85
C GLY A 126 11.33 29.16 9.54
N ILE A 127 10.58 28.29 8.85
CA ILE A 127 9.45 27.55 9.41
C ILE A 127 9.74 26.05 9.32
N ASP A 128 9.56 25.33 10.43
CA ASP A 128 9.50 23.87 10.42
C ASP A 128 8.20 23.45 9.74
N THR A 129 8.29 22.90 8.54
CA THR A 129 7.12 22.41 7.81
C THR A 129 7.02 20.90 7.92
N THR A 130 5.80 20.41 7.73
CA THR A 130 5.50 18.97 7.78
C THR A 130 4.62 18.55 6.63
N VAL A 131 4.86 17.35 6.11
CA VAL A 131 3.93 16.66 5.21
C VAL A 131 3.82 15.20 5.63
N ASP A 132 2.64 14.63 5.44
CA ASP A 132 2.38 13.24 5.74
C ASP A 132 1.79 12.45 4.56
N LEU A 133 1.99 11.15 4.63
CA LEU A 133 1.31 10.13 3.83
C LEU A 133 0.62 9.15 4.78
N VAL A 134 -0.63 8.80 4.47
CA VAL A 134 -1.43 7.89 5.28
C VAL A 134 -1.97 6.77 4.39
N TYR A 135 -1.81 5.54 4.84
CA TYR A 135 -2.49 4.37 4.32
C TYR A 135 -3.29 3.74 5.45
N SER A 136 -4.58 3.48 5.21
CA SER A 136 -5.43 2.80 6.18
C SER A 136 -6.40 1.87 5.46
N THR A 137 -6.57 0.66 6.00
CA THR A 137 -7.62 -0.27 5.56
C THR A 137 -8.85 -0.25 6.49
N LEU A 138 -8.83 0.58 7.53
CA LEU A 138 -9.99 0.81 8.39
C LEU A 138 -11.04 1.59 7.58
N LYS A 139 -12.28 1.09 7.57
CA LYS A 139 -13.44 1.71 6.91
C LYS A 139 -14.19 2.65 7.85
#